data_AF-A0A090S7Y8-F1
#
_entry.id   AF-A0A090S7Y8-F1
#
_cell.length_a   1.000
_cell.length_b   1.000
_cell.length_c   1.000
_cell.angle_alpha   90.00
_cell.angle_beta   90.00
_cell.angle_gamma   90.00
#
_symmetry.space_group_name_H-M   'P 1'
#
loop_
_entity.id
_entity.type
_entity.pdbx_description
1 polymer ?
#
loop_
_entity_poly.entity_id
_entity_poly.type
_entity_poly.pdbx_seq_one_letter_code
_entity_poly.pdbx_strand_id
1 'polypeptide(L)'
;MFKALLLNQEDKKTIATISQVDESQLPEGNVKIDVKYSSLNYKDGLAITGKGKIIRNFPMVPGIDLSGVVSQSDDPRYKEGDEVVLTGWGSVRITGVAWLKKRA
;
A
#
# COMPACT_ATOMS: atom_id res chain seq x y z
N MET A 1 8.27 -3.31 11.57
CA MET A 1 8.20 -4.28 10.44
C MET A 1 6.80 -4.84 10.29
N PHE A 2 6.29 -4.93 9.06
CA PHE A 2 4.97 -5.48 8.72
C PHE A 2 5.03 -6.24 7.39
N LYS A 3 4.00 -7.05 7.09
CA LYS A 3 3.90 -7.78 5.81
C LYS A 3 3.27 -6.93 4.71
N ALA A 4 3.89 -6.95 3.53
CA ALA A 4 3.36 -6.29 2.34
C ALA A 4 3.67 -7.11 1.07
N LEU A 5 2.84 -6.92 0.04
CA LEU A 5 3.16 -7.39 -1.32
C LEU A 5 4.16 -6.41 -1.94
N LEU A 6 5.41 -6.81 -2.06
CA LEU A 6 6.46 -5.99 -2.63
C LEU A 6 6.66 -6.34 -4.10
N LEU A 7 6.59 -5.35 -4.97
CA LEU A 7 6.99 -5.45 -6.36
C LEU A 7 8.44 -5.00 -6.48
N ASN A 8 9.28 -5.89 -7.01
CA ASN A 8 10.65 -5.64 -7.43
C ASN A 8 10.76 -5.80 -8.95
N GLN A 9 11.92 -5.44 -9.50
CA GLN A 9 12.23 -5.64 -10.90
C GLN A 9 13.59 -6.33 -11.07
N GLU A 10 13.57 -7.45 -11.79
CA GLU A 10 14.75 -8.24 -12.18
C GLU A 10 14.65 -8.53 -13.67
N ASP A 11 15.72 -8.28 -14.44
CA ASP A 11 15.75 -8.49 -15.90
C ASP A 11 14.53 -7.91 -16.64
N LYS A 12 14.09 -6.71 -16.23
CA LYS A 12 12.89 -6.01 -16.75
C LYS A 12 11.56 -6.73 -16.51
N LYS A 13 11.54 -7.80 -15.71
CA LYS A 13 10.33 -8.50 -15.27
C LYS A 13 9.96 -8.03 -13.87
N THR A 14 8.67 -7.82 -13.64
CA THR A 14 8.16 -7.51 -12.32
C THR A 14 8.07 -8.79 -11.49
N ILE A 15 8.65 -8.77 -10.30
CA ILE A 15 8.63 -9.87 -9.34
C ILE A 15 7.78 -9.43 -8.15
N ALA A 16 6.68 -10.14 -7.90
CA ALA A 16 5.76 -9.84 -6.80
C ALA A 16 5.98 -10.84 -5.65
N THR A 17 6.27 -10.37 -4.44
CA THR A 17 6.58 -11.23 -3.30
C THR A 17 6.03 -10.66 -2.00
N ILE A 18 5.42 -11.52 -1.17
CA ILE A 18 5.06 -11.13 0.20
C ILE A 18 6.33 -11.04 1.03
N SER A 19 6.67 -9.83 1.47
CA SER A 19 7.92 -9.51 2.18
C SER A 19 7.62 -8.82 3.51
N GLN A 20 8.58 -8.88 4.43
CA GLN A 20 8.58 -7.99 5.60
C GLN A 20 9.20 -6.66 5.21
N VAL A 21 8.51 -5.57 5.53
CA VAL A 21 8.90 -4.19 5.21
C VAL A 21 9.01 -3.41 6.50
N ASP A 22 10.06 -2.62 6.65
CA ASP A 22 10.20 -1.73 7.79
C ASP A 22 9.36 -0.46 7.61
N GLU A 23 8.87 0.10 8.73
CA GLU A 23 8.13 1.36 8.68
C GLU A 23 8.97 2.52 8.17
N SER A 24 10.30 2.48 8.36
CA SER A 24 11.22 3.45 7.80
C SER A 24 11.29 3.44 6.27
N GLN A 25 10.74 2.40 5.61
CA GLN A 25 10.68 2.29 4.16
C GLN A 25 9.38 2.84 3.57
N LEU A 26 8.41 3.21 4.42
CA LEU A 26 7.22 3.90 3.97
C LEU A 26 7.61 5.29 3.44
N PRO A 27 6.96 5.78 2.37
CA PRO A 27 7.14 7.16 1.97
C PRO A 27 6.66 8.12 3.07
N GLU A 28 7.06 9.39 2.98
CA GLU A 28 6.57 10.42 3.88
C GLU A 28 5.08 10.70 3.67
N GLY A 29 4.33 10.85 4.76
CA GLY A 29 2.91 11.18 4.75
C GLY A 29 2.41 11.62 6.13
N ASN A 30 1.29 12.34 6.17
CA ASN A 30 0.76 12.96 7.40
C ASN A 30 -0.17 12.04 8.21
N VAL A 31 -0.58 10.91 7.64
CA VAL A 31 -1.51 9.97 8.27
C VAL A 31 -1.00 8.55 8.05
N LYS A 32 -0.81 7.81 9.14
CA LYS A 32 -0.49 6.38 9.13
C LYS A 32 -1.77 5.58 9.38
N ILE A 33 -1.99 4.57 8.57
CA ILE A 33 -3.20 3.74 8.59
C ILE A 33 -2.80 2.28 8.76
N ASP A 34 -3.36 1.64 9.78
CA ASP A 34 -3.35 0.20 9.97
C ASP A 34 -4.39 -0.42 9.03
N VAL A 35 -3.91 -0.89 7.89
CA VAL A 35 -4.76 -1.45 6.83
C VAL A 35 -5.41 -2.76 7.30
N LYS A 36 -6.74 -2.82 7.20
CA LYS A 36 -7.55 -4.02 7.49
C LYS A 36 -7.89 -4.77 6.20
N TYR A 37 -8.27 -4.03 5.16
CA TYR A 37 -8.69 -4.59 3.87
C TYR A 37 -8.15 -3.76 2.71
N SER A 38 -8.10 -4.39 1.55
CA SER A 38 -7.80 -3.79 0.26
C SER A 38 -8.51 -4.62 -0.82
N SER A 39 -8.41 -4.20 -2.07
CA SER A 39 -9.07 -4.82 -3.22
C SER A 39 -8.05 -5.13 -4.32
N LEU A 40 -8.47 -5.89 -5.33
CA LEU A 40 -7.71 -6.06 -6.56
C LEU A 40 -8.55 -5.53 -7.73
N ASN A 41 -8.13 -4.41 -8.27
CA ASN A 41 -8.68 -3.85 -9.49
C ASN A 41 -7.87 -4.32 -10.72
N TYR A 42 -8.40 -4.06 -11.91
CA TYR A 42 -7.67 -4.33 -13.16
C TYR A 42 -6.31 -3.63 -13.20
N LYS A 43 -6.23 -2.39 -12.69
CA LYS A 43 -4.96 -1.63 -12.59
C LYS A 43 -3.95 -2.30 -11.66
N ASP A 44 -4.40 -2.87 -10.54
CA ASP A 44 -3.53 -3.61 -9.62
C ASP A 44 -3.00 -4.86 -10.31
N GLY A 45 -3.84 -5.58 -11.06
CA GLY A 45 -3.43 -6.71 -11.88
C GLY A 45 -2.36 -6.34 -12.91
N LEU A 46 -2.51 -5.20 -13.60
CA LEU A 46 -1.49 -4.69 -14.52
C LEU A 46 -0.18 -4.39 -13.80
N ALA A 47 -0.24 -3.73 -12.64
CA ALA A 47 0.94 -3.43 -11.83
C ALA A 47 1.67 -4.69 -11.37
N ILE A 48 0.95 -5.63 -10.76
CA ILE A 48 1.48 -6.88 -10.20
C ILE A 48 2.11 -7.75 -11.30
N THR A 49 1.50 -7.79 -12.48
CA THR A 49 2.01 -8.57 -13.62
C THR A 49 3.08 -7.84 -14.44
N GLY A 50 3.38 -6.58 -14.13
CA GLY A 50 4.30 -5.73 -14.90
C GLY A 50 3.77 -5.31 -16.29
N LYS A 51 2.50 -5.54 -16.59
CA LYS A 51 1.87 -5.16 -17.86
C LYS A 51 1.45 -3.69 -17.85
N GLY A 52 1.40 -3.06 -19.03
CA GLY A 52 0.91 -1.69 -19.19
C GLY A 52 1.82 -0.57 -18.66
N LYS A 53 3.02 -0.90 -18.13
CA LYS A 53 4.00 0.07 -17.60
C LYS A 53 3.39 1.06 -16.59
N ILE A 54 2.50 0.55 -15.73
CA ILE A 54 1.82 1.34 -14.70
C ILE A 54 2.81 1.80 -13.61
N ILE A 55 3.72 0.91 -13.21
CA ILE A 55 4.73 1.17 -12.18
C ILE A 55 5.97 1.81 -12.80
N ARG A 56 6.43 2.92 -12.20
CA ARG A 56 7.62 3.66 -12.64
C ARG A 56 8.83 3.46 -11.73
N ASN A 57 8.59 3.21 -10.45
CA ASN A 57 9.63 3.09 -9.43
C ASN A 57 9.49 1.74 -8.72
N PHE A 58 10.63 1.07 -8.52
CA PHE A 58 10.76 -0.15 -7.72
C PHE A 58 11.80 0.11 -6.61
N PRO A 59 11.68 -0.54 -5.43
CA PRO A 59 10.56 -1.38 -5.02
C PRO A 59 9.27 -0.57 -4.81
N MET A 60 8.12 -1.21 -5.00
CA MET A 60 6.81 -0.59 -4.76
C MET A 60 5.84 -1.58 -4.14
N VAL A 61 5.04 -1.09 -3.20
CA VAL A 61 3.89 -1.85 -2.70
C VAL A 61 2.64 -1.41 -3.48
N PRO A 62 1.91 -2.32 -4.15
CA PRO A 62 0.76 -2.00 -4.97
C PRO A 62 -0.54 -1.93 -4.14
N GLY A 63 -1.62 -1.49 -4.77
CA GLY A 63 -2.94 -1.35 -4.17
C GLY A 63 -3.42 0.10 -4.27
N ILE A 64 -4.47 0.31 -5.05
CA ILE A 64 -5.09 1.65 -5.20
C ILE A 64 -6.19 1.93 -4.18
N ASP A 65 -6.66 0.90 -3.48
CA ASP A 65 -7.72 1.00 -2.48
C ASP A 65 -7.27 0.39 -1.14
N LEU A 66 -7.72 0.97 -0.04
CA LEU A 66 -7.60 0.39 1.29
C LEU A 66 -8.75 0.80 2.20
N SER A 67 -8.99 0.00 3.23
CA SER A 67 -9.74 0.43 4.41
C SER A 67 -9.01 -0.02 5.67
N GLY A 68 -9.03 0.82 6.70
CA GLY A 68 -8.20 0.63 7.89
C GLY A 68 -8.55 1.58 9.00
N VAL A 69 -7.66 1.66 9.98
CA VAL A 69 -7.77 2.52 11.15
C VAL A 69 -6.58 3.43 11.21
N VAL A 70 -6.79 4.72 11.45
CA VAL A 70 -5.69 5.67 11.66
C VAL A 70 -4.92 5.28 12.93
N SER A 71 -3.62 5.03 12.80
CA SER A 71 -2.72 4.74 13.93
C SER A 71 -1.87 5.94 14.34
N GLN A 72 -1.67 6.91 13.45
CA GLN A 72 -1.02 8.18 13.76
C GLN A 72 -1.48 9.25 12.75
N SER A 73 -1.64 10.49 13.20
CA SER A 73 -1.98 11.61 12.31
C SER A 73 -1.36 12.92 12.78
N ASP A 74 -0.73 13.62 11.85
CA ASP A 74 -0.30 15.03 11.98
C ASP A 74 -1.30 15.97 11.26
N ASP A 75 -2.35 15.43 10.64
CA ASP A 75 -3.40 16.18 9.96
C ASP A 75 -4.65 16.31 10.86
N PRO A 76 -5.15 17.52 11.15
CA PRO A 76 -6.26 17.71 12.09
C PRO A 76 -7.59 17.12 11.62
N ARG A 77 -7.71 16.72 10.35
CA ARG A 77 -8.91 16.09 9.79
C ARG A 77 -9.06 14.62 10.19
N TYR A 78 -7.98 13.98 10.63
CA TYR A 78 -7.94 12.56 10.98
C TYR A 78 -7.33 12.39 12.37
N LYS A 79 -7.90 11.48 13.16
CA LYS A 79 -7.47 11.19 14.53
C LYS A 79 -7.18 9.70 14.68
N GLU A 80 -6.28 9.36 15.60
CA GLU A 80 -6.02 7.97 15.96
C GLU A 80 -7.35 7.28 16.36
N GLY A 81 -7.58 6.09 15.79
CA GLY A 81 -8.82 5.33 15.97
C GLY A 81 -9.88 5.55 14.88
N ASP A 82 -9.75 6.56 14.02
CA ASP A 82 -10.71 6.78 12.93
C ASP A 82 -10.70 5.63 11.92
N GLU A 83 -11.88 5.12 11.57
CA GLU A 83 -12.01 4.18 10.46
C GLU A 83 -12.06 4.93 9.13
N VAL A 84 -11.16 4.58 8.21
CA VAL A 84 -10.96 5.31 6.96
C VAL A 84 -10.99 4.37 5.77
N VAL A 85 -11.43 4.93 4.63
CA VAL A 85 -11.36 4.31 3.32
C VAL A 85 -10.59 5.23 2.40
N LEU A 86 -9.74 4.64 1.58
CA LEU A 86 -9.14 5.29 0.45
C LEU A 86 -9.48 4.53 -0.82
N THR A 87 -9.88 5.26 -1.86
CA THR A 87 -9.98 4.74 -3.22
C THR A 87 -9.26 5.67 -4.19
N GLY A 88 -8.54 5.07 -5.15
CA GLY A 88 -7.66 5.82 -6.05
C GLY A 88 -8.38 6.39 -7.27
N TRP A 89 -8.90 7.62 -7.18
CA TRP A 89 -9.10 8.52 -8.32
C TRP A 89 -8.16 9.73 -8.19
N GLY A 90 -6.96 9.62 -8.78
CA GLY A 90 -6.00 10.72 -8.92
C GLY A 90 -4.92 10.75 -7.83
N SER A 91 -3.69 10.45 -8.22
CA SER A 91 -2.42 10.93 -7.65
C SER A 91 -2.18 10.93 -6.12
N VAL A 92 -2.96 10.22 -5.31
CA VAL A 92 -2.65 10.12 -3.89
C VAL A 92 -1.60 9.02 -3.67
N ARG A 93 -0.38 9.44 -3.34
CA ARG A 93 0.60 8.58 -2.65
C ARG A 93 0.08 8.38 -1.23
N ILE A 94 -0.59 7.26 -0.97
CA ILE A 94 -0.83 6.82 0.41
C ILE A 94 0.33 5.96 0.87
N THR A 95 0.83 6.31 2.03
CA THR A 95 1.90 5.69 2.78
C THR A 95 1.28 4.81 3.85
N GLY A 96 0.70 3.69 3.44
CA GLY A 96 0.07 2.77 4.36
C GLY A 96 -0.21 1.47 3.65
N VAL A 97 0.59 0.45 3.93
CA VAL A 97 0.32 -0.87 3.40
C VAL A 97 0.58 -1.90 4.47
N ALA A 98 -0.46 -2.62 4.85
CA ALA A 98 -0.34 -3.84 5.62
C ALA A 98 -1.33 -4.85 5.04
N TRP A 99 -0.83 -6.01 4.61
CA TRP A 99 -1.68 -7.15 4.31
C TRP A 99 -1.58 -8.17 5.46
N LEU A 100 -2.75 -8.60 5.93
CA LEU A 100 -3.05 -9.59 6.97
C LEU A 100 -2.62 -9.28 8.42
N LYS A 101 -3.62 -8.98 9.26
CA LYS A 101 -3.71 -9.60 10.59
C LYS A 101 -4.41 -10.94 10.41
N LYS A 102 -3.65 -12.05 10.43
CA LYS A 102 -4.22 -13.40 10.51
C LYS A 102 -4.96 -13.46 11.86
N ARG A 103 -6.27 -13.27 11.88
CA ARG A 103 -7.09 -13.73 13.02
C ARG A 103 -7.06 -15.26 12.94
N ALA A 104 -6.26 -15.87 13.82
CA ALA A 104 -6.63 -17.17 14.35
C ALA A 104 -7.89 -16.98 15.22
#